data_AF-A0A1Q8ES28-F1
#
_entry.id   AF-A0A1Q8ES28-F1
#
_cell.length_a   1.000
_cell.length_b   1.000
_cell.length_c   1.000
_cell.angle_alpha   90.00
_cell.angle_beta   90.00
_cell.angle_gamma   90.00
#
_symmetry.space_group_name_H-M   'P 1'
#
loop_
_entity.id
_entity.type
_entity.pdbx_description
1 polymer ?
#
loop_
_entity_poly.entity_id
_entity_poly.type
_entity_poly.pdbx_seq_one_letter_code
_entity_poly.pdbx_strand_id
1 'polypeptide(L)'
;MKKNLNRIVPIFVSALLLHATSAHAESCEETLKQVEILYNKTVDSCGPDPASDCSGLLIRGTHRADPAKGQQWDVWNPSPKARELGTFAASWMRVDGISYEDPGMSTQNGYIIKPIDLVRQPETPVHVYCAFPNDAWTDFRDDRGCGNNKNTNQTEAVCQAMAPPITSANAWVAHFTKFNNDRKQDQLQCGFNMRNPMSSKERVDAFRNFMGARRVINTREFQTQTELRLGNPKDDELPILAFFYSDPRGLNDALANQRDYKNKTGKDRNIVQIDFPRTPNGKATFSCTRAAPLPTQQFCEKYIESSTWVQRDDPKLGPKTWSLQVVPTACGRAIKDDQTDRMFAELYNKHKNDDQWRQYSINGGSLRRQMVCHLAASFDGKPVRNKPEWNLEPARPYVDQATAVAQHCNPY
;
A
#
# COMPACT_ATOMS: atom_id res chain seq x y z
N MET A 1 -5.34 -78.52 42.50
CA MET A 1 -6.51 -77.67 42.85
C MET A 1 -6.57 -76.50 41.87
N LYS A 2 -7.68 -76.38 41.10
CA LYS A 2 -8.33 -75.17 40.51
C LYS A 2 -7.42 -74.19 39.73
N LYS A 3 -7.70 -73.67 38.53
CA LYS A 3 -8.90 -73.51 37.68
C LYS A 3 -8.44 -72.97 36.31
N ASN A 4 -9.14 -73.32 35.23
CA ASN A 4 -9.08 -72.67 33.90
C ASN A 4 -9.55 -71.21 33.98
N LEU A 5 -8.98 -70.28 33.20
CA LEU A 5 -9.71 -69.09 32.73
C LEU A 5 -9.11 -68.42 31.47
N ASN A 6 -9.97 -68.41 30.44
CA ASN A 6 -10.06 -67.61 29.21
C ASN A 6 -9.06 -66.47 28.95
N ARG A 7 -8.43 -66.50 27.76
CA ARG A 7 -7.83 -65.33 27.09
C ARG A 7 -8.93 -64.53 26.37
N ILE A 8 -9.10 -63.28 26.75
CA ILE A 8 -9.82 -62.25 25.99
C ILE A 8 -8.76 -61.23 25.53
N VAL A 9 -8.68 -61.01 24.22
CA VAL A 9 -7.86 -59.95 23.61
C VAL A 9 -8.68 -58.67 23.57
N PRO A 10 -8.18 -57.51 24.04
CA PRO A 10 -8.78 -56.23 23.73
C PRO A 10 -8.07 -55.61 22.51
N ILE A 11 -8.86 -55.31 21.48
CA ILE A 11 -8.47 -54.48 20.35
C ILE A 11 -8.48 -53.02 20.84
N PHE A 12 -7.31 -52.39 20.94
CA PHE A 12 -7.20 -50.96 21.17
C PHE A 12 -7.39 -50.22 19.83
N VAL A 13 -8.55 -49.58 19.67
CA VAL A 13 -8.79 -48.59 18.60
C VAL A 13 -8.29 -47.25 19.12
N SER A 14 -7.08 -46.84 18.72
CA SER A 14 -6.62 -45.46 18.93
C SER A 14 -7.37 -44.52 18.00
N ALA A 15 -8.28 -43.73 18.56
CA ALA A 15 -8.87 -42.60 17.86
C ALA A 15 -7.80 -41.53 17.64
N LEU A 16 -7.34 -41.37 16.39
CA LEU A 16 -6.57 -40.22 15.96
C LEU A 16 -7.45 -38.96 16.04
N LEU A 17 -7.32 -38.21 17.13
CA LEU A 17 -7.80 -36.83 17.23
C LEU A 17 -6.95 -35.96 16.31
N LEU A 18 -7.38 -35.84 15.05
CA LEU A 18 -6.98 -34.77 14.14
C LEU A 18 -7.33 -33.43 14.80
N HIS A 19 -6.38 -32.84 15.51
CA HIS A 19 -6.46 -31.43 15.89
C HIS A 19 -6.34 -30.63 14.60
N ALA A 20 -7.49 -30.27 14.02
CA ALA A 20 -7.54 -29.21 13.03
C ALA A 20 -7.06 -27.93 13.73
N THR A 21 -5.79 -27.57 13.50
CA THR A 21 -5.30 -26.24 13.83
C THR A 21 -6.01 -25.28 12.90
N SER A 22 -7.15 -24.77 13.34
CA SER A 22 -7.80 -23.62 12.74
C SER A 22 -6.80 -22.47 12.78
N ALA A 23 -6.18 -22.16 11.64
CA ALA A 23 -5.38 -20.95 11.48
C ALA A 23 -6.35 -19.76 11.58
N HIS A 24 -6.53 -19.25 12.80
CA HIS A 24 -7.31 -18.05 13.02
C HIS A 24 -6.52 -16.87 12.45
N ALA A 25 -7.12 -16.16 11.49
CA ALA A 25 -6.58 -14.89 11.04
C ALA A 25 -6.62 -13.89 12.21
N GLU A 26 -5.49 -13.22 12.46
CA GLU A 26 -5.35 -12.23 13.51
C GLU A 26 -6.42 -11.15 13.37
N SER A 27 -7.14 -10.88 14.45
CA SER A 27 -8.18 -9.87 14.48
C SER A 27 -7.58 -8.46 14.40
N CYS A 28 -8.41 -7.52 13.95
CA CYS A 28 -8.04 -6.12 13.88
C CYS A 28 -7.66 -5.53 15.25
N GLU A 29 -8.31 -6.00 16.32
CA GLU A 29 -7.98 -5.61 17.71
C GLU A 29 -6.60 -6.13 18.13
N GLU A 30 -6.28 -7.39 17.82
CA GLU A 30 -4.96 -7.96 18.09
C GLU A 30 -3.85 -7.22 17.33
N THR A 31 -4.07 -6.93 16.04
CA THR A 31 -3.10 -6.16 15.25
C THR A 31 -2.93 -4.74 15.76
N LEU A 32 -4.03 -4.06 16.12
CA LEU A 32 -3.97 -2.72 16.69
C LEU A 32 -3.17 -2.71 18.00
N LYS A 33 -3.49 -3.64 18.90
CA LYS A 33 -2.77 -3.81 20.17
C LYS A 33 -1.28 -4.08 19.93
N GLN A 34 -0.94 -4.90 18.92
CA GLN A 34 0.45 -5.18 18.59
C GLN A 34 1.19 -3.94 18.06
N VAL A 35 0.54 -3.13 17.21
CA VAL A 35 1.09 -1.86 16.73
C VAL A 35 1.30 -0.88 17.88
N GLU A 36 0.32 -0.73 18.78
CA GLU A 36 0.43 0.14 19.95
C GLU A 36 1.51 -0.31 20.92
N ILE A 37 1.65 -1.63 21.16
CA ILE A 37 2.74 -2.19 21.97
C ILE A 37 4.09 -1.83 21.36
N LEU A 38 4.27 -2.05 20.05
CA LEU A 38 5.53 -1.73 19.38
C LEU A 38 5.86 -0.23 19.46
N TYR A 39 4.89 0.62 19.15
CA TYR A 39 5.07 2.08 19.19
C TYR A 39 5.40 2.61 20.59
N ASN A 40 4.78 2.06 21.63
CA ASN A 40 4.95 2.51 23.01
C ASN A 40 6.10 1.83 23.77
N LYS A 41 6.73 0.77 23.22
CA LYS A 41 7.79 0.02 23.90
C LYS A 41 9.14 0.73 23.81
N THR A 42 9.43 1.62 24.75
CA THR A 42 10.66 2.43 24.80
C THR A 42 11.84 1.68 25.43
N VAL A 43 12.36 0.66 24.74
CA VAL A 43 13.53 -0.12 25.18
C VAL A 43 14.81 0.34 24.51
N ASP A 44 15.96 0.19 25.18
CA ASP A 44 17.27 0.46 24.58
C ASP A 44 17.78 -0.70 23.71
N SER A 45 17.33 -1.93 23.99
CA SER A 45 17.66 -3.15 23.26
C SER A 45 16.58 -4.23 23.44
N CYS A 46 16.64 -5.25 22.60
CA CYS A 46 15.81 -6.44 22.62
C CYS A 46 16.64 -7.62 23.13
N GLY A 47 17.03 -7.56 24.41
CA GLY A 47 18.06 -8.45 24.96
C GLY A 47 19.42 -8.14 24.33
N PRO A 48 20.08 -9.11 23.66
CA PRO A 48 21.36 -8.88 22.99
C PRO A 48 21.22 -8.10 21.67
N ASP A 49 20.01 -7.91 21.16
CA ASP A 49 19.76 -7.39 19.82
C ASP A 49 19.24 -5.94 19.82
N PRO A 50 19.36 -5.22 18.68
CA PRO A 50 18.94 -3.83 18.56
C PRO A 50 17.46 -3.59 18.89
N ALA A 51 17.12 -2.38 19.34
CA ALA A 51 15.73 -2.04 19.69
C ALA A 51 14.72 -2.19 18.53
N SER A 52 15.18 -2.12 17.26
CA SER A 52 14.36 -2.38 16.07
C SER A 52 13.74 -3.78 16.04
N ASP A 53 14.35 -4.73 16.74
CA ASP A 53 14.02 -6.14 16.58
C ASP A 53 12.77 -6.51 17.40
N CYS A 54 12.32 -5.65 18.31
CA CYS A 54 11.16 -5.88 19.19
C CYS A 54 10.38 -4.63 19.58
N SER A 55 10.72 -3.46 19.03
CA SER A 55 10.06 -2.18 19.32
C SER A 55 10.11 -1.19 18.17
N GLY A 56 9.25 -0.17 18.26
CA GLY A 56 8.99 0.80 17.20
C GLY A 56 8.35 0.18 15.96
N LEU A 57 7.89 1.03 15.06
CA LEU A 57 7.21 0.63 13.83
C LEU A 57 8.16 0.80 12.65
N LEU A 58 8.47 -0.29 11.95
CA LEU A 58 9.15 -0.28 10.66
C LEU A 58 8.11 -0.03 9.55
N ILE A 59 8.08 1.18 9.00
CA ILE A 59 7.05 1.65 8.08
C ILE A 59 7.65 1.92 6.71
N ARG A 60 6.98 1.46 5.66
CA ARG A 60 7.34 1.80 4.27
C ARG A 60 6.13 2.31 3.52
N GLY A 61 6.20 3.57 3.09
CA GLY A 61 5.25 4.15 2.14
C GLY A 61 5.40 3.52 0.75
N THR A 62 4.31 3.36 0.02
CA THR A 62 4.31 2.70 -1.30
C THR A 62 3.45 3.40 -2.34
N HIS A 63 3.90 3.33 -3.60
CA HIS A 63 3.12 3.67 -4.78
C HIS A 63 2.69 2.39 -5.48
N ARG A 64 1.39 2.26 -5.74
CA ARG A 64 0.85 1.15 -6.52
C ARG A 64 1.22 1.30 -8.00
N ALA A 65 1.33 0.16 -8.68
CA ALA A 65 1.43 0.15 -10.13
C ALA A 65 0.18 0.78 -10.76
N ASP A 66 0.38 1.52 -11.84
CA ASP A 66 -0.69 2.06 -12.69
C ASP A 66 -0.79 1.23 -14.00
N PRO A 67 -1.71 0.24 -14.08
CA PRO A 67 -1.86 -0.60 -15.26
C PRO A 67 -2.18 0.20 -16.53
N ALA A 68 -2.80 1.38 -16.42
CA ALA A 68 -3.06 2.23 -17.58
C ALA A 68 -1.77 2.79 -18.20
N LYS A 69 -0.67 2.80 -17.44
CA LYS A 69 0.70 3.13 -17.90
C LYS A 69 1.54 1.89 -18.23
N GLY A 70 0.93 0.70 -18.28
CA GLY A 70 1.64 -0.57 -18.50
C GLY A 70 2.51 -1.01 -17.33
N GLN A 71 2.26 -0.46 -16.14
CA GLN A 71 3.03 -0.79 -14.94
C GLN A 71 2.48 -2.05 -14.27
N GLN A 72 3.38 -2.89 -13.77
CA GLN A 72 3.04 -4.12 -13.08
C GLN A 72 4.06 -4.43 -11.99
N TRP A 73 3.66 -4.33 -10.72
CA TRP A 73 4.42 -4.82 -9.58
C TRP A 73 3.52 -4.97 -8.36
N ASP A 74 3.97 -5.81 -7.45
CA ASP A 74 3.40 -5.99 -6.12
C ASP A 74 4.19 -5.11 -5.13
N VAL A 75 3.51 -4.25 -4.35
CA VAL A 75 4.19 -3.20 -3.56
C VAL A 75 5.12 -3.74 -2.45
N TRP A 76 4.92 -4.99 -2.03
CA TRP A 76 5.72 -5.68 -1.03
C TRP A 76 6.98 -6.34 -1.60
N ASN A 77 7.09 -6.45 -2.92
CA ASN A 77 8.26 -7.03 -3.57
C ASN A 77 9.36 -5.98 -3.79
N PRO A 78 10.65 -6.37 -3.74
CA PRO A 78 11.75 -5.44 -3.99
C PRO A 78 11.61 -4.75 -5.36
N SER A 79 11.69 -3.42 -5.36
CA SER A 79 11.72 -2.60 -6.58
C SER A 79 13.00 -2.90 -7.39
N PRO A 80 13.07 -2.52 -8.68
CA PRO A 80 14.28 -2.70 -9.48
C PRO A 80 15.54 -2.11 -8.81
N LYS A 81 15.42 -0.88 -8.27
CA LYS A 81 16.52 -0.25 -7.52
C LYS A 81 16.86 -1.00 -6.23
N ALA A 82 15.86 -1.53 -5.51
CA ALA A 82 16.13 -2.33 -4.34
C ALA A 82 16.86 -3.64 -4.69
N ARG A 83 16.50 -4.30 -5.80
CA ARG A 83 17.18 -5.50 -6.30
C ARG A 83 18.62 -5.21 -6.67
N GLU A 84 18.88 -4.10 -7.37
CA GLU A 84 20.23 -3.63 -7.70
C GLU A 84 21.10 -3.43 -6.44
N LEU A 85 20.54 -2.76 -5.42
CA LEU A 85 21.27 -2.48 -4.18
C LEU A 85 21.34 -3.68 -3.21
N GLY A 86 20.51 -4.71 -3.42
CA GLY A 86 20.36 -5.83 -2.48
C GLY A 86 19.66 -5.47 -1.16
N THR A 87 19.09 -4.26 -1.07
CA THR A 87 18.36 -3.75 0.08
C THR A 87 17.20 -2.87 -0.36
N PHE A 88 16.23 -2.64 0.52
CA PHE A 88 15.17 -1.64 0.35
C PHE A 88 15.12 -0.69 1.54
N ALA A 89 14.53 0.49 1.35
CA ALA A 89 14.40 1.50 2.41
C ALA A 89 13.13 1.34 3.24
N ALA A 90 13.20 1.55 4.55
CA ALA A 90 12.02 1.77 5.39
C ALA A 90 12.33 2.84 6.45
N SER A 91 11.30 3.37 7.08
CA SER A 91 11.40 4.34 8.17
C SER A 91 11.06 3.66 9.49
N TRP A 92 11.54 4.20 10.60
CA TRP A 92 11.27 3.68 11.93
C TRP A 92 10.84 4.79 12.88
N MET A 93 9.72 4.58 13.56
CA MET A 93 9.18 5.54 14.52
C MET A 93 8.82 4.90 15.85
N ARG A 94 8.87 5.70 16.92
CA ARG A 94 8.56 5.29 18.29
C ARG A 94 8.15 6.50 19.13
N VAL A 95 7.36 6.27 20.18
CA VAL A 95 6.73 7.33 20.98
C VAL A 95 7.71 8.30 21.66
N ASP A 96 8.97 7.91 21.83
CA ASP A 96 10.00 8.61 22.58
C ASP A 96 10.86 9.54 21.73
N GLY A 97 10.21 10.40 20.93
CA GLY A 97 10.87 11.46 20.17
C GLY A 97 11.48 11.01 18.84
N ILE A 98 11.05 9.84 18.34
CA ILE A 98 11.42 9.32 17.02
C ILE A 98 10.19 9.44 16.12
N SER A 99 9.93 10.64 15.63
CA SER A 99 8.70 11.01 14.95
C SER A 99 8.97 11.66 13.60
N TYR A 100 8.00 11.58 12.69
CA TYR A 100 7.96 12.32 11.43
C TYR A 100 6.50 12.53 10.99
N GLU A 101 6.25 13.53 10.15
CA GLU A 101 4.88 14.02 9.89
C GLU A 101 4.06 13.21 8.88
N ASP A 102 4.71 12.38 8.06
CA ASP A 102 4.07 11.56 7.03
C ASP A 102 4.95 10.36 6.59
N PRO A 103 4.43 9.37 5.84
CA PRO A 103 5.21 8.19 5.44
C PRO A 103 6.25 8.43 4.32
N GLY A 104 6.42 9.67 3.87
CA GLY A 104 7.43 10.09 2.90
C GLY A 104 7.03 9.88 1.44
N MET A 105 7.84 10.42 0.54
CA MET A 105 7.77 10.19 -0.92
C MET A 105 6.39 10.49 -1.53
N SER A 106 5.66 11.46 -0.96
CA SER A 106 4.28 11.80 -1.36
C SER A 106 3.32 10.61 -1.31
N THR A 107 3.54 9.65 -0.40
CA THR A 107 2.68 8.49 -0.20
C THR A 107 1.64 8.74 0.89
N GLN A 108 0.53 8.00 0.84
CA GLN A 108 -0.52 8.02 1.88
C GLN A 108 -0.89 6.60 2.35
N ASN A 109 -0.16 5.59 1.89
CA ASN A 109 -0.39 4.19 2.19
C ASN A 109 0.94 3.41 2.18
N GLY A 110 0.90 2.20 2.73
CA GLY A 110 2.03 1.28 2.66
C GLY A 110 1.84 0.08 3.58
N TYR A 111 2.94 -0.41 4.14
CA TYR A 111 2.93 -1.50 5.12
C TYR A 111 3.85 -1.26 6.31
N ILE A 112 3.49 -1.91 7.41
CA ILE A 112 4.30 -2.07 8.61
C ILE A 112 4.96 -3.44 8.54
N ILE A 113 6.28 -3.49 8.68
CA ILE A 113 7.08 -4.72 8.65
C ILE A 113 7.10 -5.32 10.06
N LYS A 114 6.91 -6.64 10.19
CA LYS A 114 7.08 -7.31 11.48
C LYS A 114 8.54 -7.18 11.93
N PRO A 115 8.78 -6.72 13.16
CA PRO A 115 10.11 -6.78 13.75
C PRO A 115 10.50 -8.24 14.00
N ILE A 116 11.81 -8.51 14.05
CA ILE A 116 12.39 -9.86 14.03
C ILE A 116 11.80 -10.75 15.14
N ASP A 117 11.64 -10.23 16.35
CA ASP A 117 11.10 -10.97 17.51
C ASP A 117 9.64 -11.38 17.35
N LEU A 118 8.91 -10.86 16.36
CA LEU A 118 7.53 -11.26 16.03
C LEU A 118 7.44 -12.17 14.80
N VAL A 119 8.54 -12.38 14.08
CA VAL A 119 8.56 -13.28 12.92
C VAL A 119 8.57 -14.73 13.42
N ARG A 120 7.70 -15.57 12.85
CA ARG A 120 7.57 -16.98 13.19
C ARG A 120 7.61 -17.81 11.91
N GLN A 121 8.18 -19.00 11.98
CA GLN A 121 8.18 -19.95 10.85
C GLN A 121 6.74 -20.15 10.33
N PRO A 122 6.52 -20.15 9.00
CA PRO A 122 7.51 -20.22 7.92
C PRO A 122 8.03 -18.85 7.40
N GLU A 123 7.72 -17.73 8.05
CA GLU A 123 8.20 -16.41 7.62
C GLU A 123 9.69 -16.22 7.92
N THR A 124 10.39 -15.49 7.05
CA THR A 124 11.81 -15.14 7.22
C THR A 124 11.94 -13.66 7.60
N PRO A 125 12.73 -13.31 8.63
CA PRO A 125 12.93 -11.91 9.01
C PRO A 125 13.74 -11.16 7.95
N VAL A 126 13.52 -9.84 7.88
CA VAL A 126 14.39 -8.91 7.15
C VAL A 126 15.28 -8.18 8.15
N HIS A 127 16.57 -8.10 7.87
CA HIS A 127 17.55 -7.52 8.77
C HIS A 127 17.89 -6.07 8.38
N VAL A 128 18.05 -5.20 9.37
CA VAL A 128 18.58 -3.85 9.19
C VAL A 128 20.07 -3.93 8.86
N TYR A 129 20.47 -3.29 7.77
CA TYR A 129 21.85 -3.20 7.30
C TYR A 129 22.52 -1.91 7.77
N CYS A 130 21.78 -0.81 7.79
CA CYS A 130 22.22 0.46 8.36
C CYS A 130 21.03 1.36 8.71
N ALA A 131 21.27 2.31 9.62
CA ALA A 131 20.28 3.25 10.14
C ALA A 131 20.78 4.70 10.03
N PHE A 132 19.97 5.55 9.40
CA PHE A 132 20.21 6.99 9.23
C PHE A 132 19.17 7.80 10.03
N PRO A 133 19.60 8.67 10.96
CA PRO A 133 18.69 9.51 11.74
C PRO A 133 17.76 10.41 10.90
N ASN A 134 18.11 10.71 9.66
CA ASN A 134 17.22 11.43 8.74
C ASN A 134 17.27 10.79 7.34
N ASP A 135 16.33 11.14 6.45
CA ASP A 135 16.36 10.74 5.04
C ASP A 135 17.75 11.05 4.45
N ALA A 136 18.38 10.03 3.87
CA ALA A 136 19.77 10.03 3.46
C ALA A 136 19.92 9.77 1.96
N TRP A 137 18.81 9.73 1.21
CA TRP A 137 18.79 9.53 -0.24
C TRP A 137 19.49 8.23 -0.63
N THR A 138 19.17 7.14 0.07
CA THR A 138 19.95 5.90 0.00
C THR A 138 19.96 5.20 -1.36
N ASP A 139 19.04 5.55 -2.26
CA ASP A 139 19.04 5.07 -3.65
C ASP A 139 20.26 5.56 -4.47
N PHE A 140 20.94 6.61 -3.99
CA PHE A 140 22.15 7.16 -4.59
C PHE A 140 23.42 6.78 -3.83
N ARG A 141 23.31 5.91 -2.83
CA ARG A 141 24.45 5.46 -2.02
C ARG A 141 24.98 4.11 -2.49
N ASP A 142 26.29 3.95 -2.43
CA ASP A 142 26.94 2.64 -2.60
C ASP A 142 26.78 1.75 -1.35
N ASP A 143 27.50 0.62 -1.33
CA ASP A 143 27.52 -0.31 -0.20
C ASP A 143 26.09 -0.70 0.27
N ARG A 144 25.27 -1.12 -0.70
CA ARG A 144 23.86 -1.50 -0.48
C ARG A 144 23.01 -0.38 0.13
N GLY A 145 23.32 0.87 -0.21
CA GLY A 145 22.63 2.06 0.28
C GLY A 145 23.16 2.58 1.62
N CYS A 146 24.26 2.04 2.14
CA CYS A 146 24.78 2.39 3.47
C CYS A 146 26.02 3.30 3.44
N GLY A 147 26.70 3.40 2.31
CA GLY A 147 27.97 4.10 2.18
C GLY A 147 27.83 5.48 1.52
N ASN A 148 28.76 5.73 0.60
CA ASN A 148 29.01 7.01 0.00
C ASN A 148 27.88 7.42 -0.94
N ASN A 149 27.42 8.67 -0.84
CA ASN A 149 26.40 9.20 -1.74
C ASN A 149 27.08 9.79 -2.99
N LYS A 150 26.76 9.27 -4.18
CA LYS A 150 27.38 9.77 -5.42
C LYS A 150 27.02 11.22 -5.76
N ASN A 151 26.04 11.80 -5.07
CA ASN A 151 25.62 13.19 -5.28
C ASN A 151 26.42 14.18 -4.43
N THR A 152 27.27 13.74 -3.52
CA THR A 152 28.11 14.61 -2.68
C THR A 152 29.55 14.65 -3.21
N ASN A 153 30.31 15.69 -2.82
CA ASN A 153 31.73 15.82 -3.18
C ASN A 153 32.66 15.13 -2.17
N GLN A 154 32.15 14.87 -0.97
CA GLN A 154 32.89 14.21 0.10
C GLN A 154 32.61 12.71 0.05
N THR A 155 33.47 11.92 0.66
CA THR A 155 33.23 10.49 0.81
C THR A 155 32.58 10.22 2.15
N GLU A 156 31.34 9.71 2.16
CA GLU A 156 30.70 9.23 3.39
C GLU A 156 30.93 7.74 3.58
N ALA A 157 31.75 7.37 4.56
CA ALA A 157 31.78 6.00 5.07
C ALA A 157 30.57 5.75 5.99
N VAL A 158 30.32 4.49 6.32
CA VAL A 158 29.46 4.17 7.48
C VAL A 158 30.01 4.83 8.75
N CYS A 159 29.15 5.23 9.68
CA CYS A 159 29.55 6.10 10.81
C CYS A 159 30.75 5.59 11.60
N GLN A 160 30.80 4.28 11.87
CA GLN A 160 31.87 3.64 12.62
C GLN A 160 33.23 3.66 11.88
N ALA A 161 33.24 3.87 10.56
CA ALA A 161 34.43 3.93 9.71
C ALA A 161 34.81 5.37 9.29
N MET A 162 34.09 6.38 9.77
CA MET A 162 34.48 7.78 9.58
C MET A 162 35.81 8.09 10.27
N ALA A 163 36.47 9.19 9.89
CA ALA A 163 37.70 9.67 10.50
C ALA A 163 37.49 11.07 11.14
N PRO A 164 37.41 11.19 12.47
CA PRO A 164 37.41 10.12 13.47
C PRO A 164 36.09 9.29 13.46
N PRO A 165 36.08 8.07 14.03
CA PRO A 165 34.88 7.23 14.08
C PRO A 165 33.71 7.90 14.80
N ILE A 166 32.53 7.82 14.20
CA ILE A 166 31.28 8.31 14.79
C ILE A 166 30.58 7.14 15.46
N THR A 167 30.75 7.03 16.78
CA THR A 167 30.22 5.94 17.62
C THR A 167 29.35 6.47 18.78
N SER A 168 28.89 7.72 18.69
CA SER A 168 27.95 8.31 19.65
C SER A 168 26.93 9.22 18.95
N ALA A 169 25.74 9.36 19.55
CA ALA A 169 24.72 10.30 19.08
C ALA A 169 25.26 11.74 18.98
N ASN A 170 26.00 12.22 19.98
CA ASN A 170 26.57 13.57 20.00
C ASN A 170 27.59 13.78 18.88
N ALA A 171 28.45 12.80 18.62
CA ALA A 171 29.41 12.87 17.51
C ALA A 171 28.69 12.92 16.16
N TRP A 172 27.60 12.17 16.01
CA TRP A 172 26.78 12.20 14.81
C TRP A 172 26.10 13.56 14.61
N VAL A 173 25.51 14.13 15.66
CA VAL A 173 24.88 15.47 15.61
C VAL A 173 25.93 16.53 15.29
N ALA A 174 27.12 16.46 15.89
CA ALA A 174 28.22 17.36 15.59
C ALA A 174 28.70 17.23 14.14
N HIS A 175 28.69 16.03 13.56
CA HIS A 175 28.98 15.83 12.13
C HIS A 175 27.89 16.43 11.24
N PHE A 176 26.63 16.10 11.51
CA PHE A 176 25.48 16.54 10.73
C PHE A 176 25.33 18.07 10.71
N THR A 177 25.55 18.73 11.84
CA THR A 177 25.39 20.18 11.98
C THR A 177 26.48 21.01 11.31
N LYS A 178 27.65 20.42 11.00
CA LYS A 178 28.69 21.07 10.16
C LYS A 178 28.15 21.50 8.80
N PHE A 179 27.13 20.80 8.31
CA PHE A 179 26.54 21.02 6.99
C PHE A 179 25.22 21.78 7.03
N ASN A 180 24.85 22.46 8.13
CA ASN A 180 23.59 23.20 8.26
C ASN A 180 23.31 24.22 7.13
N ASN A 181 24.36 24.75 6.50
CA ASN A 181 24.24 25.72 5.40
C ASN A 181 24.40 25.07 4.01
N ASP A 182 24.56 23.75 3.94
CA ASP A 182 24.65 22.98 2.70
C ASP A 182 23.28 22.40 2.34
N ARG A 183 22.84 22.60 1.09
CA ARG A 183 21.58 22.03 0.58
C ARG A 183 21.61 20.49 0.52
N LYS A 184 22.79 19.88 0.61
CA LYS A 184 23.01 18.43 0.64
C LYS A 184 23.28 17.90 2.04
N GLN A 185 22.98 18.66 3.10
CA GLN A 185 23.18 18.24 4.50
C GLN A 185 22.69 16.81 4.77
N ASP A 186 21.47 16.50 4.36
CA ASP A 186 20.84 15.19 4.53
C ASP A 186 21.59 14.08 3.77
N GLN A 187 22.27 14.40 2.67
CA GLN A 187 23.09 13.45 1.91
C GLN A 187 24.50 13.28 2.48
N LEU A 188 25.01 14.28 3.21
CA LEU A 188 26.35 14.29 3.82
C LEU A 188 26.40 13.57 5.19
N GLN A 189 25.26 13.10 5.69
CA GLN A 189 25.20 12.31 6.91
C GLN A 189 25.79 10.89 6.68
N CYS A 190 26.32 10.28 7.75
CA CYS A 190 26.70 8.86 7.75
C CYS A 190 25.56 8.00 8.29
N GLY A 191 25.50 6.73 7.86
CA GLY A 191 24.60 5.71 8.40
C GLY A 191 25.31 4.81 9.39
N PHE A 192 24.66 4.46 10.50
CA PHE A 192 25.20 3.51 11.46
C PHE A 192 25.13 2.10 10.85
N ASN A 193 26.27 1.44 10.64
CA ASN A 193 26.32 0.07 10.13
C ASN A 193 25.72 -0.89 11.17
N MET A 194 25.05 -1.93 10.68
CA MET A 194 24.38 -2.97 11.48
C MET A 194 24.70 -4.39 10.98
N ARG A 195 25.61 -4.52 10.00
CA ARG A 195 25.94 -5.80 9.36
C ARG A 195 27.12 -6.51 10.02
N ASN A 196 27.20 -7.81 9.80
CA ASN A 196 28.40 -8.60 10.09
C ASN A 196 29.65 -7.95 9.44
N PRO A 197 30.83 -8.01 10.09
CA PRO A 197 31.14 -8.81 11.28
C PRO A 197 30.81 -8.15 12.63
N MET A 198 30.02 -7.07 12.68
CA MET A 198 29.67 -6.42 13.96
C MET A 198 29.01 -7.41 14.94
N SER A 199 29.51 -7.41 16.16
CA SER A 199 28.94 -8.11 17.30
C SER A 199 27.54 -7.57 17.64
N SER A 200 26.74 -8.37 18.37
CA SER A 200 25.41 -7.92 18.80
C SER A 200 25.47 -6.65 19.66
N LYS A 201 26.49 -6.52 20.51
CA LYS A 201 26.71 -5.30 21.30
C LYS A 201 26.96 -4.08 20.41
N GLU A 202 27.79 -4.20 19.38
CA GLU A 202 28.07 -3.07 18.47
C GLU A 202 26.82 -2.67 17.69
N ARG A 203 25.97 -3.62 17.28
CA ARG A 203 24.68 -3.32 16.63
C ARG A 203 23.71 -2.62 17.58
N VAL A 204 23.64 -3.06 18.85
CA VAL A 204 22.85 -2.38 19.89
C VAL A 204 23.32 -0.95 20.09
N ASP A 205 24.63 -0.74 20.24
CA ASP A 205 25.21 0.59 20.45
C ASP A 205 24.98 1.49 19.22
N ALA A 206 25.11 0.95 18.01
CA ALA A 206 24.82 1.64 16.75
C ALA A 206 23.35 2.10 16.66
N PHE A 207 22.39 1.22 16.94
CA PHE A 207 20.97 1.58 16.91
C PHE A 207 20.59 2.56 18.03
N ARG A 208 21.22 2.44 19.21
CA ARG A 208 21.05 3.42 20.31
C ARG A 208 21.52 4.81 19.87
N ASN A 209 22.63 4.89 19.15
CA ASN A 209 23.14 6.16 18.63
C ASN A 209 22.25 6.75 17.54
N PHE A 210 21.70 5.92 16.66
CA PHE A 210 20.66 6.33 15.70
C PHE A 210 19.47 6.97 16.42
N MET A 211 18.91 6.30 17.44
CA MET A 211 17.79 6.83 18.22
C MET A 211 18.17 8.13 18.95
N GLY A 212 19.32 8.17 19.59
CA GLY A 212 19.82 9.35 20.30
C GLY A 212 19.99 10.55 19.37
N ALA A 213 20.57 10.35 18.19
CA ALA A 213 20.75 11.39 17.20
C ALA A 213 19.42 11.93 16.68
N ARG A 214 18.46 11.04 16.33
CA ARG A 214 17.13 11.45 15.86
C ARG A 214 16.41 12.33 16.88
N ARG A 215 16.44 11.98 18.18
CA ARG A 215 15.80 12.79 19.22
C ARG A 215 16.34 14.22 19.29
N VAL A 216 17.64 14.41 19.04
CA VAL A 216 18.28 15.73 19.11
C VAL A 216 17.94 16.59 17.89
N ILE A 217 17.94 16.01 16.69
CA ILE A 217 17.72 16.77 15.45
C ILE A 217 16.25 16.96 15.10
N ASN A 218 15.28 16.50 15.89
CA ASN A 218 13.86 16.46 15.53
C ASN A 218 13.20 17.86 15.49
N THR A 219 13.63 18.72 14.55
CA THR A 219 13.13 20.08 14.33
C THR A 219 12.71 20.23 12.87
N ARG A 220 13.59 20.70 11.97
CA ARG A 220 13.36 20.64 10.51
C ARG A 220 13.16 19.20 10.07
N GLU A 221 13.97 18.31 10.63
CA GLU A 221 14.06 16.90 10.27
C GLU A 221 12.79 16.12 10.65
N PHE A 222 11.88 16.70 11.42
CA PHE A 222 10.53 16.16 11.62
C PHE A 222 9.74 16.05 10.31
N GLN A 223 10.01 16.93 9.34
CA GLN A 223 9.38 16.93 8.01
C GLN A 223 9.88 15.80 7.11
N THR A 224 10.91 15.10 7.54
CA THR A 224 11.55 14.01 6.81
C THR A 224 11.59 12.76 7.67
N GLN A 225 11.50 11.60 7.03
CA GLN A 225 11.48 10.34 7.75
C GLN A 225 12.90 9.98 8.20
N THR A 226 13.02 9.13 9.21
CA THR A 226 14.26 8.34 9.39
C THR A 226 14.42 7.39 8.21
N GLU A 227 15.64 6.97 7.89
CA GLU A 227 15.86 6.02 6.80
C GLU A 227 16.72 4.82 7.26
N LEU A 228 16.20 3.61 7.06
CA LEU A 228 16.89 2.34 7.29
C LEU A 228 17.02 1.59 5.97
N ARG A 229 18.13 0.89 5.78
CA ARG A 229 18.25 -0.11 4.71
C ARG A 229 18.03 -1.49 5.30
N LEU A 230 17.13 -2.27 4.69
CA LEU A 230 16.84 -3.64 5.08
C LEU A 230 17.18 -4.59 3.94
N GLY A 231 17.67 -5.79 4.27
CA GLY A 231 17.92 -6.83 3.27
C GLY A 231 16.65 -7.19 2.50
N ASN A 232 16.77 -7.43 1.19
CA ASN A 232 15.61 -7.79 0.38
C ASN A 232 15.00 -9.13 0.80
N PRO A 233 13.68 -9.21 1.00
CA PRO A 233 13.01 -10.50 1.06
C PRO A 233 13.00 -11.16 -0.32
N LYS A 234 12.71 -12.46 -0.37
CA LYS A 234 12.22 -13.07 -1.61
C LYS A 234 10.85 -12.52 -1.95
N ASP A 235 10.49 -12.60 -3.23
CA ASP A 235 9.18 -12.18 -3.70
C ASP A 235 8.09 -12.92 -2.91
N ASP A 236 7.08 -12.16 -2.49
CA ASP A 236 5.90 -12.61 -1.74
C ASP A 236 6.19 -13.12 -0.30
N GLU A 237 7.45 -13.04 0.15
CA GLU A 237 7.88 -13.54 1.46
C GLU A 237 8.12 -12.44 2.52
N LEU A 238 7.90 -11.15 2.19
CA LEU A 238 8.06 -10.06 3.16
C LEU A 238 7.14 -10.27 4.39
N PRO A 239 7.68 -10.27 5.63
CA PRO A 239 6.88 -10.44 6.83
C PRO A 239 6.16 -9.13 7.18
N ILE A 240 4.99 -8.93 6.58
CA ILE A 240 4.13 -7.76 6.85
C ILE A 240 3.35 -7.98 8.15
N LEU A 241 3.33 -6.98 9.03
CA LEU A 241 2.47 -6.93 10.21
C LEU A 241 1.07 -6.47 9.80
N ALA A 242 0.98 -5.33 9.11
CA ALA A 242 -0.27 -4.75 8.63
C ALA A 242 -0.02 -3.87 7.40
N PHE A 243 -1.04 -3.68 6.57
CA PHE A 243 -1.07 -2.54 5.65
C PHE A 243 -1.51 -1.29 6.41
N PHE A 244 -1.19 -0.11 5.88
CA PHE A 244 -1.63 1.15 6.50
C PHE A 244 -2.07 2.19 5.47
N TYR A 245 -2.85 3.16 5.95
CA TYR A 245 -3.05 4.44 5.29
C TYR A 245 -2.90 5.59 6.31
N SER A 246 -2.55 6.79 5.85
CA SER A 246 -2.36 7.97 6.71
C SER A 246 -3.48 9.00 6.58
N ASP A 247 -4.23 8.97 5.48
CA ASP A 247 -5.40 9.82 5.26
C ASP A 247 -6.37 9.16 4.24
N PRO A 248 -7.59 9.69 4.05
CA PRO A 248 -8.60 9.06 3.19
C PRO A 248 -8.17 8.80 1.74
N ARG A 249 -7.18 9.53 1.21
CA ARG A 249 -6.65 9.31 -0.15
C ARG A 249 -5.92 7.98 -0.28
N GLY A 250 -5.27 7.52 0.79
CA GLY A 250 -4.51 6.27 0.82
C GLY A 250 -5.34 5.02 1.12
N LEU A 251 -6.60 5.18 1.57
CA LEU A 251 -7.43 4.05 2.01
C LEU A 251 -7.69 3.05 0.87
N ASN A 252 -8.02 3.54 -0.33
CA ASN A 252 -8.29 2.66 -1.48
C ASN A 252 -7.05 1.85 -1.88
N ASP A 253 -5.87 2.47 -1.83
CA ASP A 253 -4.61 1.78 -2.12
C ASP A 253 -4.29 0.74 -1.06
N ALA A 254 -4.49 1.04 0.23
CA ALA A 254 -4.29 0.09 1.32
C ALA A 254 -5.24 -1.12 1.21
N LEU A 255 -6.52 -0.90 0.89
CA LEU A 255 -7.51 -1.95 0.61
C LEU A 255 -7.10 -2.81 -0.58
N ALA A 256 -6.64 -2.18 -1.66
CA ALA A 256 -6.16 -2.90 -2.83
C ALA A 256 -4.89 -3.71 -2.53
N ASN A 257 -3.93 -3.14 -1.79
CA ASN A 257 -2.70 -3.83 -1.39
C ASN A 257 -3.00 -5.07 -0.52
N GLN A 258 -3.89 -4.93 0.48
CA GLN A 258 -4.34 -6.04 1.32
C GLN A 258 -4.96 -7.16 0.48
N ARG A 259 -5.89 -6.82 -0.41
CA ARG A 259 -6.59 -7.79 -1.26
C ARG A 259 -5.61 -8.51 -2.18
N ASP A 260 -4.74 -7.76 -2.84
CA ASP A 260 -3.79 -8.33 -3.80
C ASP A 260 -2.79 -9.22 -3.06
N TYR A 261 -2.33 -8.82 -1.86
CA TYR A 261 -1.46 -9.63 -1.02
C TYR A 261 -2.13 -10.93 -0.58
N LYS A 262 -3.40 -10.89 -0.17
CA LYS A 262 -4.17 -12.10 0.16
C LYS A 262 -4.29 -13.01 -1.05
N ASN A 263 -4.64 -12.46 -2.22
CA ASN A 263 -4.80 -13.23 -3.45
C ASN A 263 -3.48 -13.88 -3.89
N LYS A 264 -2.35 -13.18 -3.71
CA LYS A 264 -1.03 -13.65 -4.11
C LYS A 264 -0.45 -14.68 -3.15
N THR A 265 -0.57 -14.43 -1.84
CA THR A 265 0.17 -15.15 -0.80
C THR A 265 -0.69 -16.07 0.06
N GLY A 266 -2.02 -15.93 -0.02
CA GLY A 266 -2.97 -16.58 0.90
C GLY A 266 -3.01 -15.97 2.31
N LYS A 267 -2.18 -14.96 2.61
CA LYS A 267 -2.06 -14.37 3.95
C LYS A 267 -3.00 -13.18 4.12
N ASP A 268 -3.88 -13.26 5.10
CA ASP A 268 -4.70 -12.13 5.54
C ASP A 268 -3.88 -11.16 6.41
N ARG A 269 -3.97 -9.85 6.13
CA ARG A 269 -3.35 -8.78 6.93
C ARG A 269 -4.34 -7.67 7.16
N ASN A 270 -4.40 -7.11 8.37
CA ASN A 270 -5.29 -5.99 8.68
C ASN A 270 -4.78 -4.65 8.11
N ILE A 271 -5.65 -3.64 8.11
CA ILE A 271 -5.31 -2.27 7.72
C ILE A 271 -5.39 -1.37 8.95
N VAL A 272 -4.30 -0.64 9.22
CA VAL A 272 -4.20 0.32 10.31
C VAL A 272 -4.19 1.73 9.72
N GLN A 273 -5.09 2.60 10.19
CA GLN A 273 -4.93 4.03 10.01
C GLN A 273 -3.82 4.51 10.96
N ILE A 274 -2.84 5.22 10.40
CA ILE A 274 -1.81 5.90 11.19
C ILE A 274 -2.04 7.40 11.04
N ASP A 275 -2.52 8.04 12.10
CA ASP A 275 -2.50 9.50 12.18
C ASP A 275 -1.09 9.90 12.63
N PHE A 276 -0.24 10.27 11.67
CA PHE A 276 1.11 10.74 11.95
C PHE A 276 1.08 12.01 12.82
N PRO A 277 2.09 12.21 13.69
CA PRO A 277 2.16 13.38 14.54
C PRO A 277 2.20 14.67 13.70
N ARG A 278 1.66 15.76 14.25
CA ARG A 278 1.65 17.09 13.61
C ARG A 278 2.74 18.04 14.10
N THR A 279 3.46 17.62 15.14
CA THR A 279 4.58 18.38 15.72
C THR A 279 5.66 17.40 16.18
N PRO A 280 6.92 17.84 16.33
CA PRO A 280 8.02 16.98 16.79
C PRO A 280 7.78 16.26 18.12
N ASN A 281 7.00 16.85 19.02
CA ASN A 281 6.65 16.27 20.33
C ASN A 281 5.27 15.60 20.33
N GLY A 282 4.57 15.62 19.19
CA GLY A 282 3.30 14.95 19.00
C GLY A 282 3.46 13.44 18.96
N LYS A 283 2.36 12.73 19.23
CA LYS A 283 2.32 11.26 19.16
C LYS A 283 1.48 10.83 17.97
N ALA A 284 1.84 9.71 17.37
CA ALA A 284 0.97 9.05 16.41
C ALA A 284 -0.21 8.39 17.14
N THR A 285 -1.37 8.38 16.49
CA THR A 285 -2.52 7.58 16.92
C THR A 285 -2.85 6.54 15.88
N PHE A 286 -3.44 5.45 16.34
CA PHE A 286 -3.73 4.29 15.52
C PHE A 286 -5.19 3.91 15.68
N SER A 287 -5.83 3.57 14.56
CA SER A 287 -7.08 2.85 14.58
C SER A 287 -7.00 1.74 13.57
N CYS A 288 -7.49 0.56 13.90
CA CYS A 288 -7.57 -0.51 12.93
C CYS A 288 -8.99 -0.55 12.37
N THR A 289 -9.08 -0.57 11.05
CA THR A 289 -10.32 -0.92 10.37
C THR A 289 -10.20 -2.38 10.01
N ARG A 290 -11.15 -3.20 10.47
CA ARG A 290 -11.20 -4.60 10.03
C ARG A 290 -11.15 -4.57 8.51
N ALA A 291 -10.38 -5.45 7.88
CA ALA A 291 -10.61 -5.75 6.48
C ALA A 291 -12.13 -5.90 6.37
N ALA A 292 -12.81 -4.96 5.72
CA ALA A 292 -14.23 -5.17 5.48
C ALA A 292 -14.23 -6.56 4.81
N PRO A 293 -15.02 -7.55 5.30
CA PRO A 293 -15.31 -8.68 4.43
C PRO A 293 -15.68 -8.01 3.13
N LEU A 294 -14.93 -8.32 2.03
CA LEU A 294 -15.03 -7.65 0.71
C LEU A 294 -16.36 -6.95 0.72
N PRO A 295 -16.48 -5.59 0.79
CA PRO A 295 -17.80 -4.99 0.78
C PRO A 295 -18.46 -5.74 -0.34
N THR A 296 -19.47 -6.57 -0.03
CA THR A 296 -20.02 -7.52 -0.99
C THR A 296 -20.44 -6.58 -2.04
N GLN A 297 -19.61 -6.42 -3.08
CA GLN A 297 -19.56 -5.12 -3.72
C GLN A 297 -20.97 -5.02 -4.21
N GLN A 298 -21.73 -4.06 -3.65
CA GLN A 298 -23.17 -4.12 -3.82
C GLN A 298 -23.36 -3.51 -5.18
N PHE A 299 -22.89 -4.28 -6.17
CA PHE A 299 -23.26 -4.27 -7.54
C PHE A 299 -24.76 -4.14 -7.47
N CYS A 300 -25.26 -3.20 -8.25
CA CYS A 300 -26.67 -3.08 -8.39
C CYS A 300 -27.22 -4.46 -8.77
N GLU A 301 -28.25 -4.93 -8.07
CA GLU A 301 -29.00 -6.11 -8.50
C GLU A 301 -29.43 -5.94 -9.97
N LYS A 302 -29.69 -4.69 -10.36
CA LYS A 302 -29.97 -4.23 -11.71
C LYS A 302 -29.44 -2.81 -11.90
N TYR A 303 -28.60 -2.57 -12.91
CA TYR A 303 -28.07 -1.24 -13.22
C TYR A 303 -29.01 -0.43 -14.12
N ILE A 304 -29.69 -1.09 -15.04
CA ILE A 304 -30.56 -0.51 -16.07
C ILE A 304 -32.01 -0.90 -15.81
N GLU A 305 -32.87 0.06 -15.45
CA GLU A 305 -34.31 -0.18 -15.26
C GLU A 305 -34.97 -0.61 -16.57
N SER A 306 -34.73 0.16 -17.63
CA SER A 306 -35.19 -0.15 -18.99
C SER A 306 -34.20 0.33 -20.05
N SER A 307 -34.25 -0.33 -21.21
CA SER A 307 -33.49 0.06 -22.39
C SER A 307 -34.23 -0.41 -23.64
N THR A 308 -34.51 0.52 -24.56
CA THR A 308 -35.31 0.28 -25.76
C THR A 308 -34.80 1.10 -26.93
N TRP A 309 -34.82 0.48 -28.12
CA TRP A 309 -34.53 1.20 -29.36
C TRP A 309 -35.70 2.09 -29.75
N VAL A 310 -35.39 3.35 -30.03
CA VAL A 310 -36.35 4.34 -30.52
C VAL A 310 -35.76 5.07 -31.72
N GLN A 311 -36.61 5.55 -32.62
CA GLN A 311 -36.21 6.47 -33.66
C GLN A 311 -36.47 7.90 -33.20
N ARG A 312 -35.45 8.75 -33.32
CA ARG A 312 -35.50 10.16 -32.92
C ARG A 312 -34.85 10.99 -34.00
N ASP A 313 -35.30 12.23 -34.15
CA ASP A 313 -34.60 13.18 -35.01
C ASP A 313 -33.35 13.67 -34.27
N ASP A 314 -32.19 13.56 -34.91
CA ASP A 314 -30.93 14.01 -34.35
C ASP A 314 -30.38 15.21 -35.15
N PRO A 315 -29.92 16.28 -34.48
CA PRO A 315 -29.42 17.47 -35.17
C PRO A 315 -28.20 17.23 -36.09
N LYS A 316 -27.45 16.15 -35.88
CA LYS A 316 -26.23 15.81 -36.65
C LYS A 316 -26.43 14.62 -37.56
N LEU A 317 -27.17 13.61 -37.10
CA LEU A 317 -27.41 12.37 -37.84
C LEU A 317 -28.66 12.40 -38.74
N GLY A 318 -29.54 13.37 -38.53
CA GLY A 318 -30.75 13.55 -39.33
C GLY A 318 -31.97 12.81 -38.75
N PRO A 319 -33.08 12.81 -39.51
CA PRO A 319 -34.35 12.31 -39.04
C PRO A 319 -34.35 10.78 -38.89
N LYS A 320 -35.21 10.26 -38.00
CA LYS A 320 -35.38 8.81 -37.75
C LYS A 320 -34.09 8.06 -37.37
N THR A 321 -33.17 8.72 -36.69
CA THR A 321 -31.94 8.13 -36.15
C THR A 321 -32.26 7.12 -35.05
N TRP A 322 -31.67 5.93 -35.12
CA TRP A 322 -31.77 4.95 -34.05
C TRP A 322 -31.00 5.39 -32.81
N SER A 323 -31.67 5.42 -31.66
CA SER A 323 -31.09 5.73 -30.36
C SER A 323 -31.50 4.66 -29.35
N LEU A 324 -30.55 4.20 -28.55
CA LEU A 324 -30.83 3.35 -27.40
C LEU A 324 -31.22 4.26 -26.24
N GLN A 325 -32.52 4.36 -25.99
CA GLN A 325 -33.04 5.08 -24.82
C GLN A 325 -32.84 4.20 -23.60
N VAL A 326 -32.11 4.69 -22.60
CA VAL A 326 -31.70 3.98 -21.40
C VAL A 326 -32.20 4.72 -20.17
N VAL A 327 -32.87 4.00 -19.26
CA VAL A 327 -33.27 4.49 -17.94
C VAL A 327 -32.46 3.71 -16.89
N PRO A 328 -31.44 4.31 -16.27
CA PRO A 328 -30.71 3.67 -15.18
C PRO A 328 -31.53 3.62 -13.89
N THR A 329 -31.32 2.59 -13.08
CA THR A 329 -31.85 2.52 -11.71
C THR A 329 -31.19 3.58 -10.82
N ALA A 330 -31.74 3.83 -9.62
CA ALA A 330 -31.10 4.72 -8.64
C ALA A 330 -29.66 4.27 -8.32
N CYS A 331 -29.44 2.96 -8.20
CA CYS A 331 -28.11 2.39 -8.02
C CYS A 331 -27.23 2.62 -9.26
N GLY A 332 -27.74 2.34 -10.47
CA GLY A 332 -27.03 2.57 -11.73
C GLY A 332 -26.54 4.02 -11.91
N ARG A 333 -27.26 5.01 -11.38
CA ARG A 333 -26.83 6.43 -11.39
C ARG A 333 -25.75 6.75 -10.37
N ALA A 334 -25.72 6.01 -9.25
CA ALA A 334 -24.82 6.25 -8.13
C ALA A 334 -23.43 5.62 -8.30
N ILE A 335 -23.26 4.75 -9.31
CA ILE A 335 -22.02 3.99 -9.49
C ILE A 335 -20.79 4.86 -9.73
N LYS A 336 -19.63 4.24 -9.48
CA LYS A 336 -18.29 4.78 -9.71
C LYS A 336 -17.60 4.03 -10.85
N ASP A 337 -16.41 4.49 -11.22
CA ASP A 337 -15.70 4.06 -12.42
C ASP A 337 -15.48 2.54 -12.47
N ASP A 338 -15.27 1.91 -11.32
CA ASP A 338 -15.03 0.48 -11.12
C ASP A 338 -16.24 -0.43 -11.44
N GLN A 339 -17.44 0.14 -11.63
CA GLN A 339 -18.67 -0.59 -11.95
C GLN A 339 -19.21 -0.32 -13.36
N THR A 340 -18.57 0.58 -14.12
CA THR A 340 -19.06 0.99 -15.44
C THR A 340 -19.12 -0.15 -16.45
N ASP A 341 -18.18 -1.11 -16.37
CA ASP A 341 -18.19 -2.28 -17.26
C ASP A 341 -19.35 -3.23 -16.98
N ARG A 342 -19.79 -3.36 -15.72
CA ARG A 342 -20.93 -4.21 -15.35
C ARG A 342 -22.25 -3.60 -15.81
N MET A 343 -22.43 -2.30 -15.61
CA MET A 343 -23.57 -1.58 -16.16
C MET A 343 -23.61 -1.68 -17.69
N PHE A 344 -22.48 -1.52 -18.37
CA PHE A 344 -22.44 -1.65 -19.83
C PHE A 344 -22.72 -3.09 -20.29
N ALA A 345 -22.29 -4.09 -19.52
CA ALA A 345 -22.57 -5.49 -19.82
C ALA A 345 -24.07 -5.80 -19.82
N GLU A 346 -24.89 -5.16 -18.99
CA GLU A 346 -26.36 -5.31 -19.05
C GLU A 346 -26.92 -4.84 -20.40
N LEU A 347 -26.51 -3.65 -20.86
CA LEU A 347 -26.92 -3.12 -22.16
C LEU A 347 -26.43 -4.02 -23.30
N TYR A 348 -25.16 -4.41 -23.26
CA TYR A 348 -24.56 -5.28 -24.28
C TYR A 348 -25.27 -6.63 -24.34
N ASN A 349 -25.46 -7.32 -23.21
CA ASN A 349 -26.08 -8.65 -23.21
C ASN A 349 -27.52 -8.63 -23.69
N LYS A 350 -28.24 -7.54 -23.42
CA LYS A 350 -29.61 -7.38 -23.88
C LYS A 350 -29.72 -7.05 -25.38
N HIS A 351 -28.80 -6.25 -25.92
CA HIS A 351 -28.94 -5.65 -27.26
C HIS A 351 -27.91 -6.10 -28.31
N LYS A 352 -26.88 -6.88 -27.94
CA LYS A 352 -25.80 -7.30 -28.87
C LYS A 352 -26.27 -8.00 -30.15
N ASN A 353 -27.47 -8.58 -30.14
CA ASN A 353 -28.05 -9.30 -31.27
C ASN A 353 -29.03 -8.44 -32.10
N ASP A 354 -29.32 -7.21 -31.66
CA ASP A 354 -30.23 -6.31 -32.38
C ASP A 354 -29.56 -5.76 -33.64
N ASP A 355 -30.32 -5.57 -34.72
CA ASP A 355 -29.78 -5.06 -35.99
C ASP A 355 -29.25 -3.64 -35.82
N GLN A 356 -29.91 -2.82 -35.01
CA GLN A 356 -29.46 -1.47 -34.64
C GLN A 356 -28.12 -1.50 -33.89
N TRP A 357 -27.81 -2.56 -33.16
CA TRP A 357 -26.50 -2.69 -32.50
C TRP A 357 -25.44 -3.15 -33.51
N ARG A 358 -25.75 -4.18 -34.29
CA ARG A 358 -24.81 -4.83 -35.23
C ARG A 358 -24.45 -3.94 -36.41
N GLN A 359 -25.40 -3.17 -36.94
CA GLN A 359 -25.17 -2.25 -38.06
C GLN A 359 -24.04 -1.24 -37.77
N TYR A 360 -23.86 -0.84 -36.51
CA TYR A 360 -22.88 0.14 -36.10
C TYR A 360 -21.75 -0.45 -35.26
N SER A 361 -21.51 -1.76 -35.33
CA SER A 361 -20.41 -2.41 -34.61
C SER A 361 -19.04 -1.86 -35.01
N ILE A 362 -18.93 -1.22 -36.19
CA ILE A 362 -17.73 -0.51 -36.66
C ILE A 362 -17.35 0.68 -35.75
N ASN A 363 -18.32 1.29 -35.07
CA ASN A 363 -18.11 2.35 -34.07
C ASN A 363 -17.83 1.78 -32.67
N GLY A 364 -17.17 0.61 -32.62
CA GLY A 364 -16.98 -0.20 -31.42
C GLY A 364 -16.65 0.62 -30.17
N GLY A 365 -17.43 0.42 -29.11
CA GLY A 365 -17.25 1.12 -27.84
C GLY A 365 -17.91 2.51 -27.74
N SER A 366 -18.48 3.05 -28.82
CA SER A 366 -19.17 4.36 -28.81
C SER A 366 -20.30 4.42 -27.78
N LEU A 367 -21.20 3.44 -27.76
CA LEU A 367 -22.28 3.37 -26.77
C LEU A 367 -21.75 3.34 -25.33
N ARG A 368 -20.65 2.62 -25.08
CA ARG A 368 -19.99 2.58 -23.77
C ARG A 368 -19.46 3.96 -23.40
N ARG A 369 -18.79 4.64 -24.34
CA ARG A 369 -18.25 5.99 -24.14
C ARG A 369 -19.36 6.99 -23.81
N GLN A 370 -20.46 6.97 -24.56
CA GLN A 370 -21.62 7.84 -24.32
C GLN A 370 -22.25 7.57 -22.95
N MET A 371 -22.40 6.30 -22.56
CA MET A 371 -22.90 5.91 -21.23
C MET A 371 -21.99 6.42 -20.10
N VAL A 372 -20.68 6.22 -20.21
CA VAL A 372 -19.71 6.71 -19.22
C VAL A 372 -19.67 8.24 -19.18
N CYS A 373 -19.83 8.92 -20.31
CA CYS A 373 -19.98 10.38 -20.35
C CYS A 373 -21.23 10.84 -19.58
N HIS A 374 -22.38 10.18 -19.76
CA HIS A 374 -23.59 10.51 -19.00
C HIS A 374 -23.39 10.34 -17.50
N LEU A 375 -22.61 9.34 -17.08
CA LEU A 375 -22.21 9.17 -15.68
C LEU A 375 -21.31 10.31 -15.20
N ALA A 376 -20.30 10.72 -15.96
CA ALA A 376 -19.27 11.64 -15.49
C ALA A 376 -19.63 13.14 -15.64
N ALA A 377 -20.40 13.51 -16.66
CA ALA A 377 -20.58 14.90 -17.07
C ALA A 377 -21.57 15.68 -16.19
N SER A 378 -21.35 17.00 -16.13
CA SER A 378 -22.30 17.98 -15.60
C SER A 378 -22.40 19.13 -16.61
N PHE A 379 -23.63 19.55 -16.93
CA PHE A 379 -23.90 20.69 -17.81
C PHE A 379 -24.79 21.68 -17.07
N ASP A 380 -24.44 22.97 -17.13
CA ASP A 380 -25.15 24.05 -16.43
C ASP A 380 -25.35 23.78 -14.92
N GLY A 381 -24.32 23.23 -14.28
CA GLY A 381 -24.34 22.85 -12.86
C GLY A 381 -25.21 21.64 -12.53
N LYS A 382 -25.81 20.97 -13.53
CA LYS A 382 -26.67 19.79 -13.35
C LYS A 382 -25.94 18.52 -13.79
N PRO A 383 -25.80 17.51 -12.91
CA PRO A 383 -25.23 16.21 -13.28
C PRO A 383 -26.07 15.54 -14.37
N VAL A 384 -25.44 15.15 -15.47
CA VAL A 384 -26.09 14.48 -16.61
C VAL A 384 -26.65 13.12 -16.19
N ARG A 385 -25.99 12.46 -15.24
CA ARG A 385 -26.42 11.19 -14.65
C ARG A 385 -27.82 11.22 -14.05
N ASN A 386 -28.35 12.39 -13.74
CA ASN A 386 -29.68 12.58 -13.15
C ASN A 386 -30.79 12.83 -14.20
N LYS A 387 -30.47 12.89 -15.50
CA LYS A 387 -31.50 12.95 -16.56
C LYS A 387 -32.42 11.73 -16.48
N PRO A 388 -33.74 11.87 -16.64
CA PRO A 388 -34.67 10.74 -16.50
C PRO A 388 -34.31 9.58 -17.44
N GLU A 389 -33.91 9.90 -18.67
CA GLU A 389 -33.44 8.96 -19.68
C GLU A 389 -32.13 9.45 -20.33
N TRP A 390 -31.33 8.52 -20.82
CA TRP A 390 -30.15 8.76 -21.64
C TRP A 390 -30.42 8.24 -23.05
N ASN A 391 -30.11 9.04 -24.06
CA ASN A 391 -30.23 8.63 -25.46
C ASN A 391 -28.81 8.39 -25.97
N LEU A 392 -28.52 7.16 -26.38
CA LEU A 392 -27.21 6.72 -26.82
C LEU A 392 -27.29 6.27 -28.28
N GLU A 393 -26.69 7.02 -29.20
CA GLU A 393 -26.79 6.74 -30.63
C GLU A 393 -25.59 5.89 -31.09
N PRO A 394 -25.79 4.63 -31.54
CA PRO A 394 -24.69 3.76 -31.93
C PRO A 394 -23.96 4.24 -33.19
N ALA A 395 -24.63 5.08 -34.00
CA ALA A 395 -24.02 5.71 -35.16
C ALA A 395 -22.88 6.68 -34.78
N ARG A 396 -22.83 7.21 -33.54
CA ARG A 396 -21.81 8.19 -33.10
C ARG A 396 -20.42 7.59 -33.17
N PRO A 397 -19.39 8.31 -33.69
CA PRO A 397 -18.02 7.83 -33.63
C PRO A 397 -17.57 7.66 -32.18
N TYR A 398 -16.66 6.71 -31.96
CA TYR A 398 -15.96 6.62 -30.69
C TYR A 398 -14.94 7.77 -30.57
N VAL A 399 -14.91 8.40 -29.40
CA VAL A 399 -13.90 9.40 -29.01
C VAL A 399 -13.41 9.11 -27.58
N ASP A 400 -12.34 9.78 -27.14
CA ASP A 400 -11.90 9.71 -25.75
C ASP A 400 -12.88 10.39 -24.78
N GLN A 401 -12.66 10.23 -23.47
CA GLN A 401 -13.57 10.76 -22.45
C GLN A 401 -13.64 12.29 -22.45
N ALA A 402 -12.50 12.96 -22.59
CA ALA A 402 -12.43 14.41 -22.53
C ALA A 402 -13.18 15.02 -23.72
N THR A 403 -12.99 14.45 -24.91
CA THR A 403 -13.70 14.84 -26.13
C THR A 403 -15.20 14.57 -26.01
N ALA A 404 -15.61 13.41 -25.49
CA ALA A 404 -17.02 13.11 -25.28
C ALA A 404 -17.68 14.11 -24.33
N VAL A 405 -17.02 14.50 -23.23
CA VAL A 405 -17.54 15.50 -22.29
C VAL A 405 -17.61 16.88 -22.94
N ALA A 406 -16.57 17.28 -23.69
CA ALA A 406 -16.53 18.55 -24.41
C ALA A 406 -17.63 18.65 -25.49
N GLN A 407 -17.99 17.53 -26.11
CA GLN A 407 -19.08 17.42 -27.09
C GLN A 407 -20.43 17.07 -26.45
N HIS A 408 -20.61 17.37 -25.16
CA HIS A 408 -21.85 17.17 -24.43
C HIS A 408 -22.43 15.75 -24.48
N CYS A 409 -21.55 14.74 -24.47
CA CYS A 409 -21.86 13.32 -24.62
C CYS A 409 -22.48 12.91 -25.97
N ASN A 410 -22.47 13.81 -26.96
CA ASN A 410 -23.00 13.57 -28.32
C ASN A 410 -21.90 13.80 -29.36
N PRO A 411 -20.87 12.94 -29.42
CA PRO A 411 -19.72 13.18 -30.28
C PRO A 411 -20.08 13.18 -31.77
N TYR A 412 -19.95 14.34 -32.44
CA TYR A 412 -20.02 14.58 -33.90
C TYR A 412 -19.45 15.93 -34.31
#